data_AF-A0A7S3ZHL4-F1
#
_entry.id   AF-A0A7S3ZHL4-F1
#
_cell.length_a   1.000
_cell.length_b   1.000
_cell.length_c   1.000
_cell.angle_alpha   90.00
_cell.angle_beta   90.00
_cell.angle_gamma   90.00
#
_symmetry.space_group_name_H-M   'P 1'
#
loop_
_entity.id
_entity.type
_entity.pdbx_description
1 polymer ?
#
loop_
_entity_poly.entity_id
_entity_poly.type
_entity_poly.pdbx_seq_one_letter_code
_entity_poly.pdbx_strand_id
1 'polypeptide(L)'
;ADTMAKASPALDDEEDLEFVCPICYLYLCEPIKTPCKHLFCKNCLIKSFGFNRPPRCPLCRTDCTHVKVLELKTHSETEDIVKKLDPEYKERASKCIRERKMWMSSKFLAPLFQNMESGLYEVSGAGNDEVNGIYVVGHVPSYLGPRLYNKPGTQIFMFRWNRREWIIASLARGFDD
;
A
#
# COMPACT_ATOMS: atom_id res chain seq x y z
N ALA A 1 6.92 14.28 26.01
CA ALA A 1 7.29 12.86 25.86
C ALA A 1 7.11 12.46 24.40
N ASP A 2 8.05 12.95 23.61
CA ASP A 2 8.69 12.37 22.43
C ASP A 2 7.98 11.25 21.66
N THR A 3 7.52 11.59 20.47
CA THR A 3 7.51 10.65 19.33
C THR A 3 8.24 11.31 18.17
N MET A 4 9.57 11.38 18.28
CA MET A 4 10.43 11.73 17.14
C MET A 4 10.31 10.61 16.10
N ALA A 5 10.00 11.00 14.87
CA ALA A 5 10.14 10.14 13.71
C ALA A 5 11.58 9.61 13.66
N LYS A 6 11.76 8.29 13.72
CA LYS A 6 13.07 7.67 13.51
C LYS A 6 13.47 7.98 12.07
N ALA A 7 14.47 8.85 11.91
CA ALA A 7 15.04 9.18 10.61
C ALA A 7 15.51 7.89 9.94
N SER A 8 15.31 7.77 8.62
CA SER A 8 15.96 6.72 7.84
C SER A 8 17.46 6.77 8.11
N PRO A 9 18.13 5.61 8.26
CA PRO A 9 19.58 5.59 8.32
C PRO A 9 20.13 6.28 7.07
N ALA A 10 21.07 7.21 7.28
CA ALA A 10 21.76 7.88 6.19
C ALA A 10 22.45 6.81 5.33
N LEU A 11 22.21 6.86 4.02
CA LEU A 11 22.91 6.03 3.04
C LEU A 11 24.23 6.76 2.79
N ASP A 12 25.29 6.32 3.45
CA ASP A 12 26.54 7.07 3.51
C ASP A 12 27.46 6.78 2.30
N ASP A 13 27.19 5.75 1.49
CA ASP A 13 27.98 5.40 0.29
C ASP A 13 27.10 5.12 -0.95
N GLU A 14 27.48 5.63 -2.13
CA GLU A 14 26.79 5.38 -3.42
C GLU A 14 26.69 3.88 -3.77
N GLU A 15 27.57 3.05 -3.21
CA GLU A 15 27.58 1.59 -3.36
C GLU A 15 26.39 0.92 -2.66
N ASP A 16 25.79 1.54 -1.64
CA ASP A 16 24.67 0.95 -0.90
C ASP A 16 23.34 1.01 -1.66
N LEU A 17 23.27 1.82 -2.72
CA LEU A 17 22.05 2.02 -3.51
C LEU A 17 21.56 0.73 -4.19
N GLU A 18 22.46 -0.21 -4.51
CA GLU A 18 22.07 -1.50 -5.10
C GLU A 18 21.32 -2.40 -4.10
N PHE A 19 21.42 -2.11 -2.80
CA PHE A 19 20.75 -2.82 -1.72
C PHE A 19 19.48 -2.10 -1.22
N VAL A 20 19.10 -1.00 -1.87
CA VAL A 20 17.89 -0.24 -1.56
C VAL A 20 16.72 -0.71 -2.42
N CYS A 21 15.58 -0.93 -1.78
CA CYS A 21 14.35 -1.26 -2.48
C CYS A 21 13.82 -0.04 -3.25
N PRO A 22 13.59 -0.12 -4.56
CA PRO A 22 13.12 1.01 -5.36
C PRO A 22 11.65 1.39 -5.09
N ILE A 23 10.93 0.62 -4.26
CA ILE A 23 9.52 0.89 -3.91
C ILE A 23 9.43 1.66 -2.59
N CYS A 24 10.18 1.24 -1.58
CA CYS A 24 10.10 1.85 -0.25
C CYS A 24 11.31 2.72 0.11
N TYR A 25 12.35 2.76 -0.74
CA TYR A 25 13.55 3.57 -0.56
C TYR A 25 14.26 3.31 0.78
N LEU A 26 14.21 2.06 1.23
CA LEU A 26 14.94 1.56 2.38
C LEU A 26 15.72 0.31 1.94
N TYR A 27 16.70 -0.12 2.73
CA TYR A 27 17.38 -1.40 2.51
C TYR A 27 16.38 -2.55 2.24
N LEU A 28 16.78 -3.52 1.42
CA LEU A 28 15.90 -4.62 1.04
C LEU A 28 15.56 -5.49 2.25
N CYS A 29 14.27 -5.71 2.51
CA CYS A 29 13.80 -6.61 3.56
C CYS A 29 13.19 -7.87 2.95
N GLU A 30 13.73 -9.04 3.29
CA GLU A 30 13.44 -10.30 2.59
C GLU A 30 13.55 -10.10 1.07
N PRO A 31 14.74 -9.78 0.52
CA PRO A 31 14.94 -9.47 -0.89
C PRO A 31 14.43 -10.57 -1.81
N ILE A 32 13.63 -10.20 -2.82
CA ILE A 32 13.15 -11.09 -3.87
C ILE A 32 13.69 -10.64 -5.21
N LYS A 33 14.32 -11.58 -5.91
CA LYS A 33 14.83 -11.38 -7.27
C LYS A 33 13.77 -11.82 -8.27
N THR A 34 13.34 -10.89 -9.13
CA THR A 34 12.42 -11.21 -10.23
C THR A 34 13.16 -11.97 -11.35
N PRO A 35 12.45 -12.60 -12.30
CA PRO A 35 13.08 -13.24 -13.47
C PRO A 35 13.91 -12.26 -14.32
N CYS A 36 13.51 -10.99 -14.36
CA CYS A 36 14.27 -9.90 -14.97
C CYS A 36 15.40 -9.36 -14.08
N LYS A 37 15.78 -10.09 -13.02
CA LYS A 37 16.93 -9.87 -12.13
C LYS A 37 16.87 -8.63 -11.22
N HIS A 38 15.75 -7.93 -11.16
CA HIS A 38 15.57 -6.80 -10.26
C HIS A 38 15.21 -7.26 -8.83
N LEU A 39 15.66 -6.51 -7.83
CA LEU A 39 15.48 -6.81 -6.41
C LEU A 39 14.44 -5.89 -5.76
N PHE A 40 13.58 -6.48 -4.92
CA PHE A 40 12.56 -5.76 -4.15
C PHE A 40 12.37 -6.41 -2.78
N CYS A 41 11.85 -5.68 -1.79
CA CYS A 41 11.35 -6.31 -0.58
C CYS A 41 10.19 -7.26 -0.91
N LYS A 42 10.13 -8.44 -0.30
CA LYS A 42 9.03 -9.40 -0.54
C LYS A 42 7.65 -8.78 -0.36
N ASN A 43 7.43 -8.02 0.71
CA ASN A 43 6.15 -7.33 0.95
C ASN A 43 5.83 -6.25 -0.09
N CYS A 44 6.85 -5.52 -0.57
CA CYS A 44 6.66 -4.50 -1.60
C CYS A 44 6.25 -5.13 -2.93
N LEU A 45 6.90 -6.23 -3.33
CA LEU A 45 6.58 -6.93 -4.56
C LEU A 45 5.19 -7.59 -4.50
N ILE A 46 4.82 -8.20 -3.36
CA ILE A 46 3.46 -8.75 -3.14
C ILE A 46 2.39 -7.68 -3.34
N LYS A 47 2.57 -6.50 -2.73
CA LYS A 47 1.62 -5.39 -2.86
C LYS A 47 1.56 -4.86 -4.30
N SER A 48 2.71 -4.79 -4.97
CA SER A 48 2.79 -4.30 -6.35
C SER A 48 2.15 -5.25 -7.35
N PHE A 49 2.17 -6.57 -7.11
CA PHE A 49 1.53 -7.58 -7.96
C PHE A 49 0.03 -7.75 -7.62
N GLY A 50 -0.57 -6.75 -6.98
CA GLY A 50 -1.96 -6.77 -6.53
C GLY A 50 -3.00 -7.03 -7.63
N PHE A 51 -4.23 -7.28 -7.18
CA PHE A 51 -5.27 -8.02 -7.91
C PHE A 51 -5.81 -7.40 -9.21
N ASN A 52 -5.62 -6.10 -9.44
CA ASN A 52 -6.32 -5.39 -10.52
C ASN A 52 -5.46 -5.19 -11.77
N ARG A 53 -4.21 -5.67 -11.79
CA ARG A 53 -3.32 -5.54 -12.95
C ARG A 53 -2.48 -6.80 -13.15
N PRO A 54 -2.15 -7.14 -14.41
CA PRO A 54 -1.21 -8.22 -14.67
C PRO A 54 0.14 -7.88 -14.00
N PRO A 55 0.73 -8.81 -13.25
CA PRO A 55 1.96 -8.56 -12.53
C PRO A 55 3.10 -8.29 -13.51
N ARG A 56 3.75 -7.16 -13.33
CA ARG A 56 4.91 -6.70 -14.10
C ARG A 56 5.97 -6.16 -13.16
N CYS A 57 7.23 -6.29 -13.55
CA CYS A 57 8.34 -5.73 -12.77
C CYS A 57 8.17 -4.21 -12.60
N PRO A 58 8.22 -3.67 -11.36
CA PRO A 58 8.06 -2.24 -11.13
C PRO A 58 9.17 -1.37 -11.74
N LEU A 59 10.36 -1.93 -11.99
CA LEU A 59 11.48 -1.21 -12.59
C LEU A 59 11.46 -1.22 -14.11
N CYS A 60 11.43 -2.41 -14.73
CA CYS A 60 11.59 -2.55 -16.19
C CYS A 60 10.31 -2.97 -16.93
N ARG A 61 9.20 -3.16 -16.21
CA ARG A 61 7.89 -3.56 -16.76
C ARG A 61 7.82 -4.92 -17.46
N THR A 62 8.89 -5.73 -17.36
CA THR A 62 8.89 -7.13 -17.82
C THR A 62 7.72 -7.90 -17.21
N ASP A 63 7.08 -8.71 -18.04
CA ASP A 63 5.96 -9.57 -17.63
C ASP A 63 6.38 -10.54 -16.52
N CYS A 64 5.57 -10.62 -15.47
CA CYS A 64 5.78 -11.48 -14.31
C CYS A 64 4.53 -12.33 -14.00
N THR A 65 3.65 -12.56 -14.97
CA THR A 65 2.38 -13.32 -14.81
C THR A 65 2.58 -14.72 -14.25
N HIS A 66 3.67 -15.38 -14.62
CA HIS A 66 4.02 -16.72 -14.12
C HIS A 66 4.67 -16.73 -12.74
N VAL A 67 4.91 -15.56 -12.13
CA VAL A 67 5.65 -15.44 -10.88
C VAL A 67 4.72 -15.43 -9.68
N LYS A 68 4.78 -16.50 -8.88
CA LYS A 68 4.09 -16.57 -7.59
C LYS A 68 4.98 -16.04 -6.46
N VAL A 69 4.93 -14.73 -6.21
CA VAL A 69 5.82 -14.03 -5.26
C VAL A 69 5.80 -14.63 -3.85
N LEU A 70 4.68 -15.20 -3.40
CA LEU A 70 4.57 -15.83 -2.08
C LEU A 70 5.47 -17.06 -1.93
N GLU A 71 5.62 -17.80 -3.03
CA GLU A 71 6.40 -19.04 -3.12
C GLU A 71 7.89 -18.75 -3.37
N LEU A 72 8.23 -17.54 -3.83
CA LEU A 72 9.62 -17.14 -4.04
C LEU A 72 10.38 -17.09 -2.71
N LYS A 73 11.57 -17.70 -2.74
CA LYS A 73 12.55 -17.66 -1.65
C LYS A 73 13.31 -16.34 -1.67
N THR A 74 13.73 -15.92 -0.48
CA THR A 74 14.63 -14.78 -0.31
C THR A 74 15.95 -15.02 -1.02
N HIS A 75 16.52 -13.99 -1.65
CA HIS A 75 17.83 -14.03 -2.26
C HIS A 75 18.91 -13.94 -1.16
N SER A 76 19.48 -15.09 -0.78
CA SER A 76 20.35 -15.22 0.40
C SER A 76 21.60 -14.34 0.35
N GLU A 77 22.27 -14.26 -0.82
CA GLU A 77 23.49 -13.45 -0.98
C GLU A 77 23.24 -11.96 -0.68
N THR A 78 22.14 -11.42 -1.25
CA THR A 78 21.73 -10.04 -1.00
C THR A 78 21.29 -9.85 0.44
N GLU A 79 20.57 -10.81 1.01
CA GLU A 79 20.14 -10.74 2.39
C GLU A 79 21.31 -10.71 3.37
N ASP A 80 22.36 -11.49 3.14
CA ASP A 80 23.53 -11.54 4.01
C ASP A 80 24.36 -10.24 3.95
N ILE A 81 24.39 -9.58 2.79
CA ILE A 81 25.00 -8.24 2.66
C ILE A 81 24.13 -7.21 3.38
N VAL A 82 22.82 -7.18 3.12
CA VAL A 82 21.92 -6.22 3.77
C VAL A 82 21.93 -6.35 5.29
N LYS A 83 22.02 -7.57 5.84
CA LYS A 83 22.16 -7.77 7.29
C LYS A 83 23.40 -7.11 7.90
N LYS A 84 24.45 -6.89 7.12
CA LYS A 84 25.67 -6.19 7.56
C LYS A 84 25.50 -4.68 7.42
N LEU A 85 24.82 -4.22 6.37
CA LEU A 85 24.59 -2.80 6.08
C LEU A 85 23.46 -2.17 6.91
N ASP A 86 22.42 -2.94 7.26
CA ASP A 86 21.23 -2.49 7.98
C ASP A 86 21.22 -3.06 9.42
N PRO A 87 21.64 -2.29 10.44
CA PRO A 87 21.59 -2.69 11.84
C PRO A 87 20.17 -3.04 12.32
N GLU A 88 19.15 -2.47 11.68
CA GLU A 88 17.74 -2.66 12.03
C GLU A 88 17.09 -3.82 11.26
N TYR A 89 17.84 -4.55 10.43
CA TYR A 89 17.30 -5.59 9.56
C TYR A 89 16.42 -6.60 10.29
N LYS A 90 16.86 -7.09 11.46
CA LYS A 90 16.12 -8.12 12.24
C LYS A 90 14.74 -7.62 12.68
N GLU A 91 14.66 -6.38 13.14
CA GLU A 91 13.40 -5.79 13.59
C GLU A 91 12.47 -5.55 12.39
N ARG A 92 13.01 -4.98 11.30
CA ARG A 92 12.29 -4.73 10.05
C ARG A 92 11.76 -6.02 9.42
N ALA A 93 12.55 -7.09 9.40
CA ALA A 93 12.14 -8.41 8.92
C ALA A 93 11.01 -8.99 9.79
N SER A 94 11.14 -8.91 11.11
CA SER A 94 10.10 -9.36 12.04
C SER A 94 8.78 -8.63 11.82
N LYS A 95 8.83 -7.32 11.62
CA LYS A 95 7.68 -6.49 11.27
C LYS A 95 7.08 -6.91 9.92
N CYS A 96 7.89 -7.09 8.88
CA CYS A 96 7.43 -7.50 7.56
C CYS A 96 6.74 -8.87 7.57
N ILE A 97 7.29 -9.84 8.31
CA ILE A 97 6.67 -11.17 8.48
C ILE A 97 5.33 -11.05 9.20
N ARG A 98 5.26 -10.28 10.28
CA ARG A 98 4.01 -10.06 11.04
C ARG A 98 2.93 -9.41 10.16
N GLU A 99 3.28 -8.35 9.43
CA GLU A 99 2.37 -7.69 8.50
C GLU A 99 1.86 -8.63 7.41
N ARG A 100 2.74 -9.47 6.84
CA ARG A 100 2.36 -10.47 5.84
C ARG A 100 1.42 -11.52 6.43
N LYS A 101 1.72 -12.03 7.63
CA LYS A 101 0.85 -12.99 8.33
C LYS A 101 -0.53 -12.38 8.60
N MET A 102 -0.59 -11.14 9.09
CA MET A 102 -1.86 -10.43 9.28
C MET A 102 -2.62 -10.29 7.96
N TRP A 103 -1.95 -9.84 6.89
CA TRP A 103 -2.56 -9.71 5.56
C TRP A 103 -3.11 -11.05 5.02
N MET A 104 -2.36 -12.14 5.19
CA MET A 104 -2.81 -13.50 4.82
C MET A 104 -3.96 -14.00 5.69
N SER A 105 -3.94 -13.70 6.99
CA SER A 105 -5.01 -14.08 7.92
C SER A 105 -6.30 -13.31 7.63
N SER A 106 -6.21 -12.03 7.27
CA SER A 106 -7.36 -11.26 6.77
C SER A 106 -7.86 -11.81 5.43
N LYS A 107 -6.97 -12.34 4.58
CA LYS A 107 -7.32 -13.05 3.34
C LYS A 107 -8.04 -14.39 3.61
N PHE A 108 -7.85 -15.00 4.79
CA PHE A 108 -8.57 -16.18 5.27
C PHE A 108 -9.97 -15.88 5.81
N LEU A 109 -10.28 -14.62 6.14
CA LEU A 109 -11.65 -14.18 6.42
C LEU A 109 -12.43 -13.86 5.14
N ALA A 110 -11.75 -13.62 4.01
CA ALA A 110 -12.42 -13.34 2.74
C ALA A 110 -13.43 -14.44 2.30
N PRO A 111 -13.19 -15.75 2.56
CA PRO A 111 -14.19 -16.80 2.33
C PRO A 111 -15.39 -16.79 3.29
N LEU A 112 -15.24 -16.35 4.54
CA LEU A 112 -16.34 -16.30 5.51
C LEU A 112 -17.36 -15.19 5.18
N PHE A 113 -17.01 -14.27 4.28
CA PHE A 113 -17.90 -13.28 3.69
C PHE A 113 -18.40 -13.69 2.28
N GLN A 114 -18.29 -14.97 1.87
CA GLN A 114 -18.73 -15.44 0.54
C GLN A 114 -20.25 -15.49 0.35
N ASN A 115 -21.03 -15.45 1.44
CA ASN A 115 -22.50 -15.49 1.38
C ASN A 115 -23.17 -14.13 1.57
N MET A 116 -22.39 -13.04 1.54
CA MET A 116 -22.93 -11.73 1.25
C MET A 116 -22.60 -11.48 -0.21
N GLU A 117 -23.60 -11.22 -1.06
CA GLU A 117 -23.39 -10.80 -2.45
C GLU A 117 -22.15 -9.94 -2.52
N SER A 118 -21.20 -10.38 -3.35
CA SER A 118 -19.89 -9.79 -3.54
C SER A 118 -19.92 -8.28 -3.32
N GLY A 119 -19.52 -7.85 -2.12
CA GLY A 119 -19.17 -6.47 -1.83
C GLY A 119 -17.84 -6.12 -2.49
N LEU A 120 -17.70 -6.44 -3.78
CA LEU A 120 -16.83 -5.73 -4.68
C LEU A 120 -17.35 -4.30 -4.65
N TYR A 121 -16.78 -3.47 -3.78
CA TYR A 121 -16.88 -2.03 -3.92
C TYR A 121 -16.14 -1.69 -5.21
N GLU A 122 -16.86 -1.73 -6.32
CA GLU A 122 -16.42 -1.13 -7.54
C GLU A 122 -16.38 0.38 -7.29
N VAL A 123 -15.23 1.00 -7.53
CA VAL A 123 -15.17 2.46 -7.62
C VAL A 123 -15.86 2.83 -8.93
N SER A 124 -17.18 2.96 -8.89
CA SER A 124 -17.94 3.50 -10.02
C SER A 124 -17.69 5.01 -10.10
N GLY A 125 -17.48 5.52 -11.32
CA GLY A 125 -17.24 6.94 -11.58
C GLY A 125 -15.78 7.42 -11.53
N ALA A 126 -14.79 6.55 -11.27
CA ALA A 126 -13.38 6.90 -11.51
C ALA A 126 -13.15 7.14 -13.01
N GLY A 127 -13.00 8.39 -13.42
CA GLY A 127 -12.95 8.77 -14.84
C GLY A 127 -14.16 9.56 -15.34
N ASN A 128 -15.23 9.68 -14.56
CA ASN A 128 -16.43 10.46 -14.90
C ASN A 128 -16.30 11.90 -14.37
N ASP A 129 -16.68 12.89 -15.18
CA ASP A 129 -16.69 14.32 -14.86
C ASP A 129 -17.57 14.67 -13.64
N GLU A 130 -18.53 13.80 -13.28
CA GLU A 130 -19.35 13.98 -12.07
C GLU A 130 -18.57 13.81 -10.77
N VAL A 131 -17.57 12.92 -10.73
CA VAL A 131 -16.81 12.59 -9.51
C VAL A 131 -15.38 13.12 -9.55
N ASN A 132 -14.78 13.19 -10.74
CA ASN A 132 -13.47 13.78 -10.94
C ASN A 132 -13.51 15.31 -10.85
N GLY A 133 -12.45 15.95 -10.35
CA GLY A 133 -12.34 17.40 -10.30
C GLY A 133 -11.60 17.91 -9.08
N ILE A 134 -11.63 19.23 -8.89
CA ILE A 134 -10.99 19.90 -7.75
C ILE A 134 -11.92 19.85 -6.56
N TYR A 135 -11.46 19.25 -5.47
CA TYR A 135 -12.13 19.27 -4.17
C TYR A 135 -11.49 20.35 -3.31
N VAL A 136 -12.32 21.22 -2.74
CA VAL A 136 -11.88 22.29 -1.83
C VAL A 136 -12.19 21.92 -0.40
N VAL A 137 -11.51 22.53 0.58
CA VAL A 137 -11.79 22.27 1.99
C VAL A 137 -13.23 22.70 2.30
N GLY A 138 -14.06 21.75 2.71
CA GLY A 138 -15.47 21.97 3.00
C GLY A 138 -15.74 22.09 4.49
N HIS A 139 -16.56 23.05 4.89
CA HIS A 139 -17.08 23.17 6.25
C HIS A 139 -18.57 22.83 6.27
N VAL A 140 -18.91 21.70 6.89
CA VAL A 140 -20.30 21.28 7.10
C VAL A 140 -20.61 21.48 8.60
N PRO A 141 -21.40 22.49 9.00
CA PRO A 141 -21.56 22.89 10.41
C PRO A 141 -22.02 21.78 11.36
N SER A 142 -22.78 20.79 10.86
CA SER A 142 -23.33 19.67 11.65
C SER A 142 -22.52 18.38 11.53
N TYR A 143 -21.40 18.38 10.81
CA TYR A 143 -20.61 17.17 10.58
C TYR A 143 -19.59 16.96 11.72
N LEU A 144 -19.69 15.81 12.37
CA LEU A 144 -18.74 15.35 13.38
C LEU A 144 -17.87 14.24 12.79
N GLY A 145 -16.65 14.57 12.40
CA GLY A 145 -15.74 13.59 11.80
C GLY A 145 -14.42 14.17 11.27
N PRO A 146 -13.64 13.38 10.52
CA PRO A 146 -12.39 13.82 9.90
C PRO A 146 -12.57 14.99 8.93
N ARG A 147 -11.51 15.76 8.66
CA ARG A 147 -11.56 16.89 7.71
C ARG A 147 -12.18 16.47 6.36
N LEU A 148 -13.23 17.18 5.97
CA LEU A 148 -13.93 17.02 4.69
C LEU A 148 -13.37 17.95 3.62
N TYR A 149 -13.44 17.48 2.39
CA TYR A 149 -13.27 18.25 1.18
C TYR A 149 -14.55 18.11 0.35
N ASN A 150 -15.09 19.18 -0.21
CA ASN A 150 -16.29 19.12 -1.03
C ASN A 150 -15.98 19.49 -2.48
N LYS A 151 -16.66 18.86 -3.42
CA LYS A 151 -16.62 19.28 -4.82
C LYS A 151 -17.61 20.44 -5.02
N PRO A 152 -17.16 21.63 -5.49
CA PRO A 152 -18.03 22.78 -5.67
C PRO A 152 -19.25 22.46 -6.56
N GLY A 153 -20.42 22.95 -6.17
CA GLY A 153 -21.66 22.74 -6.93
C GLY A 153 -22.28 21.34 -6.81
N THR A 154 -21.76 20.47 -5.94
CA THR A 154 -22.27 19.10 -5.74
C THR A 154 -22.46 18.78 -4.26
N GLN A 155 -23.15 17.68 -3.96
CA GLN A 155 -23.24 17.10 -2.61
C GLN A 155 -22.18 16.00 -2.38
N ILE A 156 -21.08 16.03 -3.15
CA ILE A 156 -20.02 15.03 -3.09
C ILE A 156 -18.90 15.54 -2.18
N PHE A 157 -18.50 14.70 -1.23
CA PHE A 157 -17.48 14.96 -0.24
C PHE A 157 -16.39 13.88 -0.27
N MET A 158 -15.17 14.28 0.02
CA MET A 158 -14.01 13.42 0.12
C MET A 158 -13.36 13.60 1.50
N PHE A 159 -13.00 12.52 2.17
CA PHE A 159 -12.34 12.58 3.48
C PHE A 159 -11.45 11.37 3.73
N ARG A 160 -10.61 11.46 4.77
CA ARG A 160 -9.65 10.41 5.11
C ARG A 160 -10.13 9.58 6.30
N TRP A 161 -10.57 8.35 6.04
CA TRP A 161 -11.01 7.39 7.04
C TRP A 161 -9.81 6.75 7.75
N ASN A 162 -9.83 6.74 9.09
CA ASN A 162 -8.77 6.17 9.95
C ASN A 162 -7.33 6.55 9.55
N ARG A 163 -7.14 7.75 8.97
CA ARG A 163 -5.86 8.25 8.41
C ARG A 163 -5.22 7.38 7.33
N ARG A 164 -5.90 6.34 6.84
CA ARG A 164 -5.33 5.35 5.91
C ARG A 164 -5.95 5.41 4.53
N GLU A 165 -7.25 5.69 4.44
CA GLU A 165 -8.02 5.51 3.21
C GLU A 165 -8.77 6.78 2.84
N TRP A 166 -8.82 7.10 1.56
CA TRP A 166 -9.64 8.19 1.03
C TRP A 166 -11.00 7.65 0.61
N ILE A 167 -12.06 8.26 1.14
CA ILE A 167 -13.44 7.90 0.86
C ILE A 167 -14.10 9.07 0.15
N ILE A 168 -14.83 8.78 -0.94
CA ILE A 168 -15.74 9.72 -1.61
C ILE A 168 -17.17 9.30 -1.27
N ALA A 169 -17.98 10.21 -0.75
CA ALA A 169 -19.35 9.94 -0.33
C ALA A 169 -20.25 11.13 -0.67
N SER A 170 -21.51 10.86 -0.99
CA SER A 170 -22.56 11.88 -1.05
C SER A 170 -23.19 12.06 0.32
N LEU A 171 -23.23 13.28 0.85
CA LEU A 171 -24.02 13.57 2.05
C LEU A 171 -25.46 13.87 1.62
N ALA A 172 -26.37 12.94 1.93
CA ALA A 172 -27.80 13.21 1.88
C ALA A 172 -28.27 13.71 3.26
N ARG A 173 -29.19 14.68 3.28
CA ARG A 173 -29.90 15.05 4.50
C ARG A 173 -30.82 13.88 4.84
N GLY A 174 -30.56 13.18 5.95
CA GLY A 174 -31.52 12.20 6.47
C GLY A 174 -32.80 12.94 6.80
N PHE A 175 -33.88 12.63 6.07
CA PHE A 175 -35.22 12.85 6.58
C PHE A 175 -35.57 11.56 7.33
N ASP A 176 -35.88 11.70 8.61
CA ASP A 176 -36.62 10.68 9.35
C ASP A 176 -37.99 10.55 8.68
N ASP A 177 -38.32 9.34 8.22
CA ASP A 177 -39.68 8.76 8.16
C ASP A 177 -39.57 7.23 7.96
#